data_AF-A0A819YFN8-F1
#
_entry.id   AF-A0A819YFN8-F1
#
_cell.length_a   1.000
_cell.length_b   1.000
_cell.length_c   1.000
_cell.angle_alpha   90.00
_cell.angle_beta   90.00
_cell.angle_gamma   90.00
#
_symmetry.space_group_name_H-M   'P 1'
#
loop_
_entity.id
_entity.type
_entity.pdbx_description
1 polymer ?
#
loop_
_entity_poly.entity_id
_entity_poly.type
_entity_poly.pdbx_seq_one_letter_code
_entity_poly.pdbx_strand_id
1 'polypeptide(L)'
;MLLSLTVGLLLFIRLSSQDNSVSIINGSGREFIPADSSHPPILSCSTKTRLRCDLECNKRIDCRTFDFDVGSQQCRLWDADERSGSIVISLSKPRSTVGTIQLSPNTYTLTTLNLRFCSIDALKSEYLGNSLKSNQTLTKLILTQNDINHVGAKYISDALKINQTLAILDLSNNSIGSEGAKYFGDALKYNRTLTTLDFLSNDIDDEGACCLADALKINQAITRLDLTRNNIGSQGAQYLADALRINQTLKILSLSDNTISEDGACYLSDALKINKTLVTLHLHGNGINDKGAQHFADMIMVNQELITLDLSSNVIGDEGAYYLSDSLKINQLLTTLLLNYNKFSPKSVECFSNAIRINQTLTTLEIKWSGLSDTEALITLQCNSSSISDAGVRYLADGLRINQTLTKLNLRSACIGVEGAQFLGDALPSNRTLTELDISFNRISDDGAQYLSNGLKNNQSLRILMIQMNNIGDKGAQYLGNAVKINQTLTTLNLRNNGIGDEGAGHFADGIKINTTNVITTKVSHSHQKLERINIILSQYGRSHQVNKSPMKMESMPL
;
A
#
# COMPACT_ATOMS: atom_id res chain seq x y z
N MET A 1 43.79 -28.95 7.29
CA MET A 1 42.99 -27.93 8.02
C MET A 1 43.39 -26.56 7.50
N LEU A 2 42.49 -25.86 6.82
CA LEU A 2 42.70 -24.48 6.35
C LEU A 2 41.78 -23.56 7.17
N LEU A 3 42.36 -22.64 7.95
CA LEU A 3 41.58 -21.59 8.60
C LEU A 3 41.17 -20.56 7.55
N SER A 4 39.85 -20.37 7.39
CA SER A 4 39.28 -19.27 6.60
C SER A 4 39.32 -17.97 7.41
N LEU A 5 40.38 -17.18 7.24
CA LEU A 5 40.44 -15.80 7.71
C LEU A 5 39.61 -14.89 6.78
N THR A 6 38.34 -14.68 7.12
CA THR A 6 37.50 -13.67 6.48
C THR A 6 37.90 -12.27 6.96
N VAL A 7 38.79 -11.61 6.22
CA VAL A 7 39.13 -10.19 6.43
C VAL A 7 37.95 -9.34 5.95
N GLY A 8 37.11 -8.88 6.89
CA GLY A 8 36.05 -7.92 6.61
C GLY A 8 36.61 -6.55 6.24
N LEU A 9 36.21 -6.00 5.09
CA LEU A 9 36.50 -4.61 4.76
C LEU A 9 35.58 -3.70 5.59
N LEU A 10 36.14 -2.97 6.56
CA LEU A 10 35.41 -1.86 7.17
C LEU A 10 35.27 -0.71 6.16
N LEU A 11 34.03 -0.43 5.75
CA LEU A 11 33.65 0.83 5.12
C LEU A 11 33.16 1.79 6.20
N PHE A 12 33.88 2.90 6.36
CA PHE A 12 33.46 4.02 7.19
C PHE A 12 32.74 5.05 6.31
N ILE A 13 31.58 5.53 6.74
CA ILE A 13 30.90 6.67 6.11
C ILE A 13 31.34 7.92 6.87
N ARG A 14 32.13 8.78 6.22
CA ARG A 14 32.51 10.09 6.76
C ARG A 14 31.65 11.17 6.10
N LEU A 15 30.95 11.93 6.92
CA LEU A 15 30.24 13.14 6.50
C LEU A 15 31.14 14.34 6.80
N SER A 16 31.61 15.01 5.76
CA SER A 16 32.52 16.14 5.89
C SER A 16 31.77 17.41 6.30
N SER A 17 32.33 18.11 7.30
CA SER A 17 31.73 19.30 7.91
C SER A 17 32.00 20.61 7.18
N GLN A 18 32.75 20.59 6.07
CA GLN A 18 33.11 21.79 5.29
C GLN A 18 32.39 21.91 3.94
N ASP A 19 31.90 20.81 3.38
CA ASP A 19 31.39 20.73 1.99
C ASP A 19 30.14 19.85 1.82
N ASN A 20 29.60 19.27 2.91
CA ASN A 20 28.49 18.30 2.89
C ASN A 20 28.75 17.02 2.07
N SER A 21 30.01 16.65 1.79
CA SER A 21 30.32 15.43 1.05
C SER A 21 30.15 14.17 1.92
N VAL A 22 29.66 13.09 1.28
CA VAL A 22 29.61 11.74 1.86
C VAL A 22 30.77 10.94 1.28
N SER A 23 31.84 10.75 2.04
CA SER A 23 33.01 9.98 1.59
C SER A 23 33.06 8.59 2.23
N ILE A 24 33.23 7.57 1.39
CA ILE A 24 33.51 6.19 1.82
C ILE A 24 35.01 6.09 2.03
N ILE A 25 35.42 6.05 3.30
CA ILE A 25 36.81 5.84 3.71
C ILE A 25 37.05 4.38 4.12
N ASN A 26 38.23 3.87 3.78
CA ASN A 26 38.68 2.54 4.19
C ASN A 26 39.20 2.57 5.64
N GLY A 27 39.51 1.40 6.20
CA GLY A 27 40.07 1.26 7.55
C GLY A 27 41.46 1.89 7.80
N SER A 28 42.04 2.63 6.86
CA SER A 28 43.23 3.47 7.08
C SER A 28 42.97 4.98 6.93
N GLY A 29 41.70 5.40 6.78
CA GLY A 29 41.28 6.80 6.81
C GLY A 29 41.64 7.62 5.57
N ARG A 30 42.02 6.98 4.45
CA ARG A 30 42.33 7.66 3.18
C ARG A 30 41.15 7.64 2.21
N GLU A 31 40.91 8.78 1.56
CA GLU A 31 39.93 8.93 0.49
C GLU A 31 40.42 8.30 -0.83
N PHE A 32 39.47 7.88 -1.68
CA PHE A 32 39.75 7.35 -3.01
C PHE A 32 39.83 8.49 -4.03
N ILE A 33 40.99 8.69 -4.66
CA ILE A 33 41.24 9.72 -5.69
C ILE A 33 41.59 9.06 -7.04
N PRO A 34 41.14 9.57 -8.21
CA PRO A 34 41.34 8.96 -9.54
C PRO A 34 42.57 9.50 -10.32
N ALA A 35 43.05 8.79 -11.37
CA ALA A 35 44.17 9.22 -12.24
C ALA A 35 44.11 8.61 -13.67
N ASP A 36 43.91 9.42 -14.73
CA ASP A 36 43.93 9.19 -16.22
C ASP A 36 43.38 7.88 -16.89
N SER A 37 42.93 7.82 -18.16
CA SER A 37 42.42 8.83 -19.12
C SER A 37 41.76 8.14 -20.37
N SER A 38 40.92 8.87 -21.11
CA SER A 38 40.52 8.69 -22.54
C SER A 38 39.89 7.37 -23.10
N HIS A 39 38.86 7.56 -23.96
CA HIS A 39 38.22 6.65 -24.94
C HIS A 39 37.04 5.74 -24.48
N PRO A 40 35.97 5.60 -25.31
CA PRO A 40 34.80 4.75 -25.00
C PRO A 40 34.86 3.36 -25.64
N PRO A 41 34.48 2.31 -24.91
CA PRO A 41 33.84 1.15 -25.55
C PRO A 41 32.64 0.57 -24.79
N ILE A 42 31.87 -0.25 -25.51
CA ILE A 42 30.56 -0.82 -25.13
C ILE A 42 30.72 -2.24 -24.54
N LEU A 43 29.97 -2.54 -23.47
CA LEU A 43 29.56 -3.85 -22.93
C LEU A 43 30.58 -5.00 -22.81
N SER A 44 30.88 -5.43 -21.58
CA SER A 44 30.49 -6.76 -21.04
C SER A 44 31.07 -6.97 -19.63
N CYS A 45 30.40 -7.78 -18.79
CA CYS A 45 30.81 -8.00 -17.41
C CYS A 45 31.56 -9.34 -17.27
N SER A 46 32.86 -9.34 -17.55
CA SER A 46 33.78 -10.40 -17.14
C SER A 46 34.55 -10.00 -15.88
N THR A 47 35.04 -10.99 -15.14
CA THR A 47 35.57 -10.82 -13.78
C THR A 47 36.90 -10.06 -13.76
N LYS A 48 37.02 -9.13 -12.79
CA LYS A 48 38.13 -8.18 -12.55
C LYS A 48 38.22 -7.02 -13.57
N THR A 49 37.79 -5.82 -13.15
CA THR A 49 38.58 -4.57 -13.08
C THR A 49 37.72 -3.45 -12.48
N ARG A 50 38.35 -2.40 -11.92
CA ARG A 50 37.69 -1.25 -11.29
C ARG A 50 36.99 -0.35 -12.33
N LEU A 51 35.85 0.23 -11.95
CA LEU A 51 35.18 1.30 -12.70
C LEU A 51 35.48 2.67 -12.06
N ARG A 52 35.44 3.71 -12.89
CA ARG A 52 35.75 5.09 -12.56
C ARG A 52 34.99 6.01 -13.52
N CYS A 53 34.43 7.09 -12.98
CA CYS A 53 33.90 8.20 -13.76
C CYS A 53 34.49 9.49 -13.20
N ASP A 54 35.11 10.30 -14.05
CA ASP A 54 35.37 11.71 -13.77
C ASP A 54 34.20 12.53 -14.33
N LEU A 55 33.76 13.52 -13.57
CA LEU A 55 32.74 14.49 -13.98
C LEU A 55 33.25 15.88 -13.62
N GLU A 56 34.03 16.46 -14.53
CA GLU A 56 34.38 17.89 -14.49
C GLU A 56 33.13 18.74 -14.75
N CYS A 57 32.39 19.07 -13.70
CA CYS A 57 31.45 20.17 -13.73
C CYS A 57 31.33 20.82 -12.34
N ASN A 58 31.75 22.07 -12.26
CA ASN A 58 31.88 22.83 -11.02
C ASN A 58 30.50 23.38 -10.56
N LYS A 59 29.59 22.48 -10.18
CA LYS A 59 28.25 22.79 -9.62
C LYS A 59 28.01 21.97 -8.36
N ARG A 60 27.76 22.66 -7.23
CA ARG A 60 27.35 22.05 -5.96
C ARG A 60 26.04 21.27 -6.14
N ILE A 61 25.99 20.04 -5.62
CA ILE A 61 24.77 19.23 -5.50
C ILE A 61 24.39 19.22 -4.02
N ASP A 62 23.22 19.73 -3.67
CA ASP A 62 22.76 19.91 -2.29
C ASP A 62 21.75 18.81 -1.90
N CYS A 63 22.26 17.65 -1.47
CA CYS A 63 21.47 16.43 -1.26
C CYS A 63 20.68 16.46 0.06
N ARG A 64 19.36 16.73 -0.01
CA ARG A 64 18.46 16.75 1.16
C ARG A 64 17.95 15.38 1.64
N THR A 65 18.14 14.35 0.82
CA THR A 65 17.71 12.97 1.08
C THR A 65 18.86 12.02 0.78
N PHE A 66 19.00 10.98 1.61
CA PHE A 66 19.99 9.93 1.43
C PHE A 66 19.34 8.56 1.63
N ASP A 67 19.67 7.60 0.78
CA ASP A 67 19.01 6.28 0.73
C ASP A 67 20.05 5.15 0.65
N PHE A 68 19.66 3.97 1.11
CA PHE A 68 20.32 2.70 0.91
C PHE A 68 19.22 1.62 0.87
N ASP A 69 19.14 0.89 -0.24
CA ASP A 69 18.33 -0.32 -0.42
C ASP A 69 19.18 -1.38 -1.13
N VAL A 70 19.25 -2.57 -0.54
CA VAL A 70 20.09 -3.71 -0.93
C VAL A 70 19.25 -4.87 -1.52
N GLY A 71 17.91 -4.78 -1.47
CA GLY A 71 16.99 -5.88 -1.79
C GLY A 71 16.74 -6.14 -3.28
N SER A 72 17.05 -5.18 -4.16
CA SER A 72 16.90 -5.34 -5.61
C SER A 72 18.25 -5.38 -6.33
N GLN A 73 18.40 -6.22 -7.37
CA GLN A 73 19.69 -6.47 -8.04
C GLN A 73 20.22 -5.30 -8.91
N GLN A 74 19.65 -4.09 -8.80
CA GLN A 74 20.14 -2.90 -9.48
C GLN A 74 20.00 -1.66 -8.61
N CYS A 75 21.09 -0.92 -8.57
CA CYS A 75 21.22 0.27 -7.76
C CYS A 75 21.14 1.49 -8.66
N ARG A 76 20.16 2.36 -8.40
CA ARG A 76 19.82 3.49 -9.27
C ARG A 76 19.81 4.78 -8.46
N LEU A 77 20.40 5.83 -9.04
CA LEU A 77 19.97 7.19 -8.77
C LEU A 77 18.60 7.39 -9.44
N TRP A 78 17.65 7.93 -8.70
CA TRP A 78 16.38 8.44 -9.22
C TRP A 78 16.45 9.95 -9.26
N ASP A 79 16.41 10.53 -10.46
CA ASP A 79 16.24 11.98 -10.62
C ASP A 79 14.91 12.43 -10.00
N ALA A 80 14.85 13.66 -9.47
CA ALA A 80 13.64 14.16 -8.82
C ALA A 80 12.49 14.29 -9.82
N ASP A 81 11.34 13.71 -9.49
CA ASP A 81 10.08 14.18 -10.07
C ASP A 81 9.74 15.54 -9.42
N GLU A 82 9.60 16.59 -10.23
CA GLU A 82 9.51 18.01 -9.81
C GLU A 82 8.27 18.35 -8.94
N ARG A 83 7.47 17.35 -8.55
CA ARG A 83 6.26 17.51 -7.74
C ARG A 83 6.28 16.78 -6.39
N SER A 84 7.31 15.99 -6.11
CA SER A 84 7.55 15.43 -4.78
C SER A 84 9.06 15.31 -4.55
N GLY A 85 9.65 16.29 -3.85
CA GLY A 85 11.10 16.40 -3.65
C GLY A 85 11.69 15.27 -2.80
N SER A 86 11.94 14.12 -3.42
CA SER A 86 12.65 12.97 -2.85
C SER A 86 13.47 12.28 -3.94
N ILE A 87 14.79 12.25 -3.75
CA ILE A 87 15.76 11.62 -4.64
C ILE A 87 16.35 10.42 -3.89
N VAL A 88 16.41 9.27 -4.55
CA VAL A 88 16.80 7.97 -3.98
C VAL A 88 18.03 7.46 -4.74
N ILE A 89 19.07 7.01 -4.04
CA ILE A 89 20.34 6.57 -4.61
C ILE A 89 20.80 5.30 -3.88
N SER A 90 21.19 4.23 -4.59
CA SER A 90 21.51 2.92 -3.99
C SER A 90 22.93 2.41 -4.38
N LEU A 91 23.46 1.38 -3.70
CA LEU A 91 24.79 0.77 -3.92
C LEU A 91 24.75 -0.77 -4.01
N SER A 92 25.51 -1.35 -4.95
CA SER A 92 25.29 -2.71 -5.45
C SER A 92 26.12 -3.82 -4.78
N LYS A 93 25.52 -4.49 -3.79
CA LYS A 93 25.68 -5.95 -3.53
C LYS A 93 24.81 -6.45 -2.38
N PRO A 94 24.17 -7.64 -2.50
CA PRO A 94 23.59 -8.32 -1.34
C PRO A 94 24.68 -8.60 -0.30
N ARG A 95 24.39 -8.36 0.98
CA ARG A 95 25.31 -8.51 2.13
C ARG A 95 26.51 -7.53 2.16
N SER A 96 26.35 -6.29 1.71
CA SER A 96 27.31 -5.22 2.04
C SER A 96 27.13 -4.74 3.49
N THR A 97 28.06 -5.08 4.38
CA THR A 97 28.09 -4.57 5.75
C THR A 97 28.35 -3.06 5.78
N VAL A 98 27.37 -2.26 6.21
CA VAL A 98 27.62 -0.87 6.62
C VAL A 98 28.51 -0.91 7.88
N GLY A 99 29.72 -0.37 7.81
CA GLY A 99 30.72 -0.54 8.90
C GLY A 99 30.46 0.38 10.10
N THR A 100 30.26 1.68 9.86
CA THR A 100 29.96 2.65 10.92
C THR A 100 29.08 3.76 10.37
N ILE A 101 28.01 4.09 11.09
CA ILE A 101 27.09 5.19 10.77
C ILE A 101 27.40 6.33 11.73
N GLN A 102 27.94 7.44 11.21
CA GLN A 102 28.12 8.70 11.95
C GLN A 102 27.38 9.81 11.23
N LEU A 103 26.38 10.42 11.88
CA LEU A 103 25.79 11.67 11.41
C LEU A 103 26.63 12.83 11.95
N SER A 104 27.23 13.64 11.08
CA SER A 104 27.99 14.80 11.55
C SER A 104 27.04 15.89 12.06
N PRO A 105 27.38 16.58 13.17
CA PRO A 105 26.53 17.64 13.74
C PRO A 105 26.22 18.79 12.77
N ASN A 106 27.03 18.95 11.72
CA ASN A 106 26.94 20.03 10.74
C ASN A 106 26.25 19.61 9.42
N THR A 107 25.45 18.54 9.42
CA THR A 107 24.65 18.14 8.23
C THR A 107 23.44 19.07 8.05
N TYR A 108 23.68 20.32 7.66
CA TYR A 108 22.68 21.40 7.62
C TYR A 108 21.48 21.16 6.67
N THR A 109 21.52 20.16 5.79
CA THR A 109 20.50 19.95 4.75
C THR A 109 19.86 18.56 4.70
N LEU A 110 20.40 17.55 5.41
CA LEU A 110 19.87 16.17 5.37
C LEU A 110 18.65 16.02 6.28
N THR A 111 17.44 15.96 5.70
CA THR A 111 16.19 15.80 6.46
C THR A 111 15.62 14.40 6.41
N THR A 112 15.95 13.62 5.37
CA THR A 112 15.47 12.24 5.21
C THR A 112 16.62 11.26 5.01
N LEU A 113 16.66 10.21 5.83
CA LEU A 113 17.64 9.13 5.76
C LEU A 113 16.90 7.79 5.67
N ASN A 114 17.12 7.06 4.59
CA ASN A 114 16.63 5.69 4.41
C ASN A 114 17.82 4.73 4.47
N LEU A 115 17.67 3.69 5.29
CA LEU A 115 18.66 2.66 5.61
C LEU A 115 18.01 1.28 5.57
N ARG A 116 17.05 1.08 4.68
CA ARG A 116 16.34 -0.18 4.50
C ARG A 116 17.29 -1.29 4.01
N PHE A 117 17.11 -2.53 4.47
CA PHE A 117 17.97 -3.66 4.07
C PHE A 117 19.49 -3.48 4.32
N CYS A 118 19.90 -2.64 5.27
CA CYS A 118 21.30 -2.33 5.54
C CYS A 118 22.00 -3.28 6.52
N SER A 119 21.30 -4.33 6.99
CA SER A 119 21.73 -5.20 8.10
C SER A 119 22.21 -4.38 9.32
N ILE A 120 21.41 -3.40 9.73
CA ILE A 120 21.63 -2.64 10.97
C ILE A 120 21.26 -3.54 12.14
N ASP A 121 22.29 -4.05 12.80
CA ASP A 121 22.21 -4.82 14.04
C ASP A 121 22.20 -3.89 15.27
N ALA A 122 22.19 -4.47 16.47
CA ALA A 122 22.23 -3.73 17.73
C ALA A 122 23.47 -2.82 17.87
N LEU A 123 24.64 -3.21 17.35
CA LEU A 123 25.87 -2.41 17.43
C LEU A 123 25.80 -1.20 16.50
N LYS A 124 25.31 -1.39 15.27
CA LYS A 124 25.08 -0.27 14.33
C LYS A 124 23.98 0.66 14.82
N SER A 125 22.98 0.12 15.52
CA SER A 125 21.93 0.89 16.20
C SER A 125 22.47 1.75 17.34
N GLU A 126 23.54 1.32 18.04
CA GLU A 126 24.23 2.15 19.02
C GLU A 126 24.88 3.38 18.38
N TYR A 127 25.64 3.20 17.29
CA TYR A 127 26.26 4.31 16.57
C TYR A 127 25.22 5.28 15.96
N LEU A 128 24.13 4.73 15.40
CA LEU A 128 23.01 5.50 14.90
C LEU A 128 22.31 6.28 16.02
N GLY A 129 21.96 5.64 17.13
CA GLY A 129 21.33 6.28 18.28
C GLY A 129 22.19 7.39 18.88
N ASN A 130 23.50 7.16 19.04
CA ASN A 130 24.42 8.19 19.50
C ASN A 130 24.55 9.36 18.52
N SER A 131 24.47 9.10 17.21
CA SER A 131 24.44 10.14 16.17
C SER A 131 23.11 10.92 16.15
N LEU A 132 21.98 10.27 16.43
CA LEU A 132 20.65 10.91 16.48
C LEU A 132 20.49 11.88 17.65
N LYS A 133 21.17 11.64 18.78
CA LYS A 133 21.13 12.54 19.96
C LYS A 133 21.62 13.96 19.67
N SER A 134 22.60 14.11 18.79
CA SER A 134 23.21 15.40 18.42
C SER A 134 22.77 15.92 17.05
N ASN A 135 22.06 15.12 16.26
CA ASN A 135 21.53 15.56 14.97
C ASN A 135 20.38 16.57 15.15
N GLN A 136 20.41 17.64 14.35
CA GLN A 136 19.48 18.78 14.41
C GLN A 136 18.71 19.02 13.09
N THR A 137 18.72 18.06 12.17
CA THR A 137 18.18 18.26 10.81
C THR A 137 17.34 17.11 10.29
N LEU A 138 17.57 15.89 10.76
CA LEU A 138 16.84 14.70 10.36
C LEU A 138 15.42 14.73 10.92
N THR A 139 14.44 14.72 10.02
CA THR A 139 13.00 14.68 10.33
C THR A 139 12.37 13.34 9.97
N LYS A 140 12.98 12.57 9.05
CA LYS A 140 12.51 11.23 8.65
C LYS A 140 13.65 10.21 8.62
N LEU A 141 13.43 9.09 9.30
CA LEU A 141 14.34 7.95 9.34
C LEU A 141 13.60 6.67 8.98
N ILE A 142 14.07 5.96 7.95
CA ILE A 142 13.55 4.66 7.52
C ILE A 142 14.61 3.59 7.80
N LEU A 143 14.22 2.55 8.54
CA LEU A 143 15.06 1.44 8.99
C LEU A 143 14.42 0.08 8.67
N THR A 144 13.49 0.02 7.73
CA THR A 144 12.75 -1.19 7.36
C THR A 144 13.66 -2.38 7.03
N GLN A 145 13.29 -3.61 7.43
CA GLN A 145 14.01 -4.85 7.09
C GLN A 145 15.51 -4.79 7.47
N ASN A 146 15.77 -4.62 8.76
CA ASN A 146 17.10 -4.69 9.38
C ASN A 146 17.07 -5.65 10.59
N ASP A 147 18.20 -5.80 11.27
CA ASP A 147 18.41 -6.75 12.38
C ASP A 147 18.40 -6.04 13.76
N ILE A 148 17.67 -4.92 13.88
CA ILE A 148 17.79 -3.96 14.99
C ILE A 148 17.49 -4.61 16.34
N ASN A 149 16.44 -5.44 16.40
CA ASN A 149 15.97 -6.16 17.59
C ASN A 149 15.74 -5.28 18.85
N HIS A 150 15.37 -5.90 19.98
CA HIS A 150 15.11 -5.18 21.23
C HIS A 150 16.34 -4.41 21.76
N VAL A 151 17.57 -4.87 21.50
CA VAL A 151 18.80 -4.20 21.95
C VAL A 151 19.09 -2.95 21.12
N GLY A 152 18.93 -3.02 19.78
CA GLY A 152 19.05 -1.83 18.93
C GLY A 152 17.92 -0.84 19.15
N ALA A 153 16.70 -1.33 19.38
CA ALA A 153 15.54 -0.52 19.75
C ALA A 153 15.80 0.34 21.00
N LYS A 154 16.51 -0.20 21.99
CA LYS A 154 16.93 0.56 23.18
C LYS A 154 17.76 1.80 22.82
N TYR A 155 18.80 1.63 22.00
CA TYR A 155 19.70 2.73 21.63
C TYR A 155 19.00 3.83 20.82
N ILE A 156 18.08 3.45 19.95
CA ILE A 156 17.25 4.39 19.18
C ILE A 156 16.26 5.10 20.12
N SER A 157 15.61 4.37 21.02
CA SER A 157 14.68 4.94 22.02
C SER A 157 15.37 5.94 22.96
N ASP A 158 16.57 5.60 23.46
CA ASP A 158 17.37 6.51 24.29
C ASP A 158 17.86 7.75 23.52
N ALA A 159 17.93 7.69 22.19
CA ALA A 159 18.15 8.86 21.35
C ALA A 159 16.89 9.73 21.21
N LEU A 160 15.72 9.13 21.02
CA LEU A 160 14.44 9.83 20.90
C LEU A 160 14.04 10.63 22.14
N LYS A 161 14.51 10.24 23.33
CA LYS A 161 14.34 11.03 24.58
C LYS A 161 14.96 12.43 24.50
N ILE A 162 15.98 12.60 23.66
CA ILE A 162 16.78 13.84 23.55
C ILE A 162 16.57 14.52 22.19
N ASN A 163 16.44 13.75 21.11
CA ASN A 163 16.27 14.30 19.76
C ASN A 163 14.96 15.09 19.64
N GLN A 164 15.05 16.29 19.04
CA GLN A 164 13.96 17.26 18.91
C GLN A 164 13.62 17.58 17.45
N THR A 165 13.96 16.68 16.50
CA THR A 165 13.79 16.93 15.07
C THR A 165 13.10 15.80 14.33
N LEU A 166 13.29 14.56 14.77
CA LEU A 166 12.70 13.40 14.13
C LEU A 166 11.19 13.42 14.31
N ALA A 167 10.48 13.44 13.19
CA ALA A 167 9.03 13.50 13.07
C ALA A 167 8.42 12.20 12.53
N ILE A 168 9.20 11.40 11.79
CA ILE A 168 8.79 10.13 11.19
C ILE A 168 9.89 9.08 11.42
N LEU A 169 9.52 7.94 11.98
CA LEU A 169 10.40 6.79 12.18
C LEU A 169 9.72 5.50 11.69
N ASP A 170 10.31 4.84 10.70
CA ASP A 170 9.88 3.54 10.19
C ASP A 170 10.87 2.47 10.64
N LEU A 171 10.39 1.51 11.44
CA LEU A 171 11.13 0.38 11.99
C LEU A 171 10.55 -0.95 11.53
N SER A 172 9.79 -0.97 10.43
CA SER A 172 9.08 -2.17 9.97
C SER A 172 10.01 -3.37 9.77
N ASN A 173 9.62 -4.58 10.17
CA ASN A 173 10.39 -5.82 9.98
C ASN A 173 11.78 -5.76 10.64
N ASN A 174 11.84 -5.61 11.98
CA ASN A 174 13.10 -5.54 12.74
C ASN A 174 13.14 -6.46 13.98
N SER A 175 12.12 -7.31 14.19
CA SER A 175 11.95 -8.18 15.37
C SER A 175 12.26 -7.47 16.69
N ILE A 176 11.68 -6.27 16.85
CA ILE A 176 11.85 -5.41 18.01
C ILE A 176 11.29 -6.05 19.29
N GLY A 177 10.17 -6.78 19.18
CA GLY A 177 9.51 -7.46 20.29
C GLY A 177 8.99 -6.52 21.38
N SER A 178 8.35 -7.09 22.40
CA SER A 178 7.72 -6.32 23.48
C SER A 178 8.72 -5.57 24.37
N GLU A 179 9.90 -6.13 24.65
CA GLU A 179 10.97 -5.39 25.35
C GLU A 179 11.49 -4.19 24.51
N GLY A 180 11.52 -4.30 23.19
CA GLY A 180 11.84 -3.18 22.31
C GLY A 180 10.73 -2.11 22.32
N ALA A 181 9.48 -2.53 22.22
CA ALA A 181 8.30 -1.65 22.29
C ALA A 181 8.23 -0.90 23.64
N LYS A 182 8.64 -1.53 24.73
CA LYS A 182 8.77 -0.95 26.08
C LYS A 182 9.79 0.19 26.14
N TYR A 183 10.95 0.06 25.48
CA TYR A 183 11.90 1.18 25.38
C TYR A 183 11.31 2.36 24.59
N PHE A 184 10.58 2.10 23.51
CA PHE A 184 9.88 3.16 22.77
C PHE A 184 8.75 3.79 23.59
N GLY A 185 7.97 3.00 24.33
CA GLY A 185 6.94 3.50 25.25
C GLY A 185 7.50 4.41 26.34
N ASP A 186 8.69 4.12 26.87
CA ASP A 186 9.41 5.03 27.77
C ASP A 186 9.86 6.32 27.06
N ALA A 187 10.47 6.22 25.88
CA ALA A 187 10.93 7.38 25.11
C ALA A 187 9.79 8.32 24.67
N LEU A 188 8.65 7.77 24.27
CA LEU A 188 7.47 8.51 23.82
C LEU A 188 6.81 9.36 24.91
N LYS A 189 7.05 9.10 26.20
CA LYS A 189 6.57 9.97 27.30
C LYS A 189 7.25 11.35 27.27
N TYR A 190 8.48 11.39 26.76
CA TYR A 190 9.32 12.60 26.69
C TYR A 190 9.33 13.22 25.30
N ASN A 191 9.41 12.41 24.23
CA ASN A 191 9.50 12.93 22.87
C ASN A 191 8.21 13.65 22.45
N ARG A 192 8.35 14.87 21.93
CA ARG A 192 7.24 15.75 21.49
C ARG A 192 7.28 16.07 19.99
N THR A 193 8.14 15.41 19.23
CA THR A 193 8.39 15.74 17.81
C THR A 193 8.01 14.61 16.87
N LEU A 194 8.11 13.36 17.33
CA LEU A 194 7.72 12.18 16.57
C LEU A 194 6.19 12.16 16.43
N THR A 195 5.73 12.23 15.18
CA THR A 195 4.32 12.26 14.80
C THR A 195 3.85 10.98 14.12
N THR A 196 4.77 10.24 13.52
CA THR A 196 4.53 8.96 12.83
C THR A 196 5.56 7.94 13.29
N LEU A 197 5.08 6.78 13.74
CA LEU A 197 5.90 5.64 14.13
C LEU A 197 5.34 4.37 13.51
N ASP A 198 6.18 3.63 12.78
CA ASP A 198 5.81 2.38 12.10
C ASP A 198 6.56 1.19 12.71
N PHE A 199 5.78 0.24 13.23
CA PHE A 199 6.25 -1.03 13.79
C PHE A 199 5.68 -2.24 13.02
N LEU A 200 5.35 -2.11 11.73
CA LEU A 200 4.83 -3.23 10.94
C LEU A 200 5.74 -4.47 11.05
N SER A 201 5.20 -5.64 11.37
CA SER A 201 5.92 -6.92 11.47
C SER A 201 7.12 -6.90 12.44
N ASN A 202 6.88 -6.64 13.73
CA ASN A 202 7.95 -6.52 14.74
C ASN A 202 7.81 -7.44 15.96
N ASP A 203 6.96 -8.46 15.89
CA ASP A 203 6.76 -9.45 16.96
C ASP A 203 6.31 -8.83 18.31
N ILE A 204 5.63 -7.67 18.27
CA ILE A 204 5.09 -6.99 19.46
C ILE A 204 3.83 -7.72 19.93
N ASP A 205 3.77 -8.13 21.20
CA ASP A 205 2.58 -8.74 21.82
C ASP A 205 1.82 -7.76 22.73
N ASP A 206 0.88 -8.28 23.51
CA ASP A 206 0.03 -7.52 24.43
C ASP A 206 0.82 -6.74 25.50
N GLU A 207 1.99 -7.22 25.95
CA GLU A 207 2.84 -6.49 26.91
C GLU A 207 3.51 -5.28 26.25
N GLY A 208 3.95 -5.45 24.99
CA GLY A 208 4.49 -4.36 24.18
C GLY A 208 3.43 -3.32 23.84
N ALA A 209 2.21 -3.77 23.48
CA ALA A 209 1.05 -2.91 23.27
C ALA A 209 0.67 -2.14 24.54
N CYS A 210 0.73 -2.76 25.72
CA CYS A 210 0.53 -2.11 27.01
C CYS A 210 1.49 -0.93 27.23
N CYS A 211 2.78 -1.15 26.98
CA CYS A 211 3.81 -0.12 27.14
C CYS A 211 3.62 1.07 26.18
N LEU A 212 3.19 0.81 24.94
CA LEU A 212 2.88 1.85 23.96
C LEU A 212 1.58 2.58 24.32
N ALA A 213 0.55 1.88 24.80
CA ALA A 213 -0.70 2.47 25.27
C ALA A 213 -0.47 3.44 26.44
N ASP A 214 0.33 3.06 27.44
CA ASP A 214 0.69 3.93 28.56
C ASP A 214 1.48 5.17 28.14
N ALA A 215 2.26 5.07 27.07
CA ALA A 215 2.90 6.23 26.46
C ALA A 215 1.88 7.15 25.76
N LEU A 216 0.95 6.58 24.99
CA LEU A 216 -0.09 7.32 24.25
C LEU A 216 -1.07 8.08 25.17
N LYS A 217 -1.28 7.62 26.41
CA LYS A 217 -2.07 8.38 27.42
C LYS A 217 -1.45 9.75 27.77
N ILE A 218 -0.13 9.92 27.58
CA ILE A 218 0.64 11.11 27.98
C ILE A 218 1.24 11.86 26.77
N ASN A 219 1.57 11.13 25.70
CA ASN A 219 2.10 11.69 24.47
C ASN A 219 1.02 12.50 23.74
N GLN A 220 1.40 13.68 23.25
CA GLN A 220 0.52 14.61 22.52
C GLN A 220 1.18 15.04 21.19
N ALA A 221 1.92 14.13 20.55
CA ALA A 221 2.66 14.36 19.32
C ALA A 221 2.38 13.29 18.25
N ILE A 222 2.26 12.02 18.65
CA ILE A 222 1.94 10.92 17.75
C ILE A 222 0.53 11.11 17.20
N THR A 223 0.46 11.15 15.87
CA THR A 223 -0.78 11.25 15.07
C THR A 223 -1.03 10.01 14.21
N ARG A 224 0.03 9.26 13.88
CA ARG A 224 -0.04 7.95 13.21
C ARG A 224 0.81 6.92 13.95
N LEU A 225 0.21 5.78 14.26
CA LEU A 225 0.89 4.59 14.76
C LEU A 225 0.50 3.38 13.90
N ASP A 226 1.51 2.66 13.40
CA ASP A 226 1.30 1.42 12.66
C ASP A 226 1.82 0.22 13.47
N LEU A 227 0.94 -0.72 13.78
CA LEU A 227 1.20 -1.96 14.51
C LEU A 227 0.78 -3.19 13.68
N THR A 228 0.69 -3.05 12.36
CA THR A 228 0.28 -4.12 11.44
C THR A 228 1.18 -5.36 11.53
N ARG A 229 0.63 -6.58 11.43
CA ARG A 229 1.37 -7.86 11.46
C ARG A 229 2.17 -8.09 12.75
N ASN A 230 1.57 -7.80 13.90
CA ASN A 230 2.15 -8.10 15.21
C ASN A 230 1.32 -9.17 15.94
N ASN A 231 1.65 -9.47 17.19
CA ASN A 231 1.04 -10.52 18.00
C ASN A 231 0.05 -9.93 19.03
N ILE A 232 -0.63 -8.83 18.70
CA ILE A 232 -1.53 -8.12 19.61
C ILE A 232 -2.89 -8.81 19.65
N GLY A 233 -3.22 -9.38 20.79
CA GLY A 233 -4.51 -9.99 21.08
C GLY A 233 -5.54 -9.02 21.63
N SER A 234 -6.65 -9.58 22.12
CA SER A 234 -7.74 -8.80 22.73
C SER A 234 -7.29 -8.01 23.98
N GLN A 235 -6.26 -8.47 24.70
CA GLN A 235 -5.75 -7.78 25.89
C GLN A 235 -4.92 -6.53 25.52
N GLY A 236 -4.10 -6.61 24.49
CA GLY A 236 -3.39 -5.45 23.93
C GLY A 236 -4.34 -4.47 23.25
N ALA A 237 -5.39 -4.98 22.60
CA ALA A 237 -6.50 -4.16 22.10
C ALA A 237 -7.16 -3.35 23.23
N GLN A 238 -7.39 -3.96 24.40
CA GLN A 238 -7.93 -3.28 25.58
C GLN A 238 -7.02 -2.14 26.04
N TYR A 239 -5.71 -2.38 26.15
CA TYR A 239 -4.77 -1.32 26.57
C TYR A 239 -4.76 -0.15 25.59
N LEU A 240 -4.74 -0.43 24.27
CA LEU A 240 -4.83 0.60 23.23
C LEU A 240 -6.17 1.34 23.27
N ALA A 241 -7.28 0.63 23.52
CA ALA A 241 -8.59 1.25 23.72
C ALA A 241 -8.60 2.21 24.92
N ASP A 242 -8.03 1.81 26.07
CA ASP A 242 -7.93 2.67 27.24
C ASP A 242 -7.04 3.91 27.01
N ALA A 243 -6.03 3.80 26.14
CA ALA A 243 -5.27 4.96 25.67
C ALA A 243 -6.12 5.86 24.75
N LEU A 244 -6.86 5.29 23.79
CA LEU A 244 -7.75 6.03 22.87
C LEU A 244 -8.87 6.80 23.61
N ARG A 245 -9.34 6.32 24.77
CA ARG A 245 -10.33 7.04 25.60
C ARG A 245 -9.83 8.42 26.08
N ILE A 246 -8.52 8.62 26.18
CA ILE A 246 -7.90 9.81 26.79
C ILE A 246 -7.03 10.57 25.79
N ASN A 247 -6.37 9.89 24.85
CA ASN A 247 -5.49 10.51 23.87
C ASN A 247 -6.27 11.45 22.92
N GLN A 248 -5.70 12.63 22.67
CA GLN A 248 -6.32 13.71 21.87
C GLN A 248 -5.51 14.05 20.60
N THR A 249 -4.63 13.15 20.14
CA THR A 249 -3.74 13.45 18.99
C THR A 249 -3.65 12.36 17.95
N LEU A 250 -3.86 11.09 18.32
CA LEU A 250 -3.82 9.97 17.39
C LEU A 250 -5.01 10.04 16.43
N LYS A 251 -4.70 10.08 15.13
CA LYS A 251 -5.66 10.17 14.01
C LYS A 251 -5.72 8.88 13.20
N ILE A 252 -4.60 8.16 13.11
CA ILE A 252 -4.49 6.92 12.34
C ILE A 252 -3.89 5.84 13.23
N LEU A 253 -4.59 4.72 13.35
CA LEU A 253 -4.12 3.51 14.01
C LEU A 253 -4.29 2.32 13.06
N SER A 254 -3.19 1.64 12.74
CA SER A 254 -3.24 0.36 12.01
C SER A 254 -2.97 -0.79 12.97
N LEU A 255 -3.90 -1.73 13.06
CA LEU A 255 -3.82 -2.98 13.83
C LEU A 255 -4.08 -4.20 12.94
N SER A 256 -3.89 -4.06 11.62
CA SER A 256 -4.13 -5.13 10.65
C SER A 256 -3.26 -6.36 10.91
N ASP A 257 -3.74 -7.55 10.56
CA ASP A 257 -3.08 -8.85 10.73
C ASP A 257 -2.56 -9.09 12.16
N ASN A 258 -3.42 -8.91 13.15
CA ASN A 258 -3.17 -9.21 14.57
C ASN A 258 -4.23 -10.23 15.06
N THR A 259 -4.34 -10.47 16.38
CA THR A 259 -5.25 -11.48 16.97
C THR A 259 -6.35 -10.84 17.85
N ILE A 260 -6.81 -9.65 17.46
CA ILE A 260 -7.68 -8.76 18.26
C ILE A 260 -9.02 -9.41 18.67
N SER A 261 -9.64 -10.26 17.83
CA SER A 261 -10.89 -10.99 18.09
C SER A 261 -12.15 -10.13 18.36
N GLU A 262 -13.28 -10.77 18.68
CA GLU A 262 -14.54 -10.09 19.06
C GLU A 262 -14.41 -9.28 20.35
N ASP A 263 -13.63 -9.76 21.33
CA ASP A 263 -13.44 -9.07 22.62
C ASP A 263 -12.62 -7.78 22.45
N GLY A 264 -11.55 -7.83 21.65
CA GLY A 264 -10.76 -6.64 21.33
C GLY A 264 -11.53 -5.64 20.47
N ALA A 265 -12.39 -6.12 19.57
CA ALA A 265 -13.32 -5.28 18.83
C ALA A 265 -14.32 -4.57 19.75
N CYS A 266 -14.82 -5.23 20.80
CA CYS A 266 -15.67 -4.61 21.82
C CYS A 266 -14.96 -3.44 22.52
N TYR A 267 -13.75 -3.67 23.04
CA TYR A 267 -12.97 -2.62 23.73
C TYR A 267 -12.66 -1.42 22.82
N LEU A 268 -12.18 -1.67 21.60
CA LEU A 268 -11.89 -0.60 20.63
C LEU A 268 -13.15 0.18 20.26
N SER A 269 -14.26 -0.51 20.01
CA SER A 269 -15.55 0.11 19.70
C SER A 269 -16.02 1.04 20.83
N ASP A 270 -15.97 0.57 22.08
CA ASP A 270 -16.37 1.36 23.26
C ASP A 270 -15.47 2.58 23.52
N ALA A 271 -14.18 2.49 23.23
CA ALA A 271 -13.29 3.66 23.27
C ALA A 271 -13.65 4.68 22.18
N LEU A 272 -14.00 4.22 20.97
CA LEU A 272 -14.33 5.09 19.84
C LEU A 272 -15.70 5.74 19.94
N LYS A 273 -16.64 5.21 20.74
CA LYS A 273 -17.89 5.91 21.09
C LYS A 273 -17.62 7.28 21.74
N ILE A 274 -16.51 7.41 22.49
CA ILE A 274 -16.14 8.65 23.19
C ILE A 274 -14.94 9.39 22.60
N ASN A 275 -13.98 8.70 21.97
CA ASN A 275 -12.81 9.33 21.34
C ASN A 275 -13.25 10.34 20.27
N LYS A 276 -12.57 11.50 20.22
CA LYS A 276 -12.89 12.62 19.31
C LYS A 276 -11.77 12.95 18.31
N THR A 277 -10.88 12.00 18.01
CA THR A 277 -9.66 12.29 17.24
C THR A 277 -9.24 11.23 16.23
N LEU A 278 -9.62 9.96 16.42
CA LEU A 278 -9.26 8.88 15.50
C LEU A 278 -10.15 8.95 14.24
N VAL A 279 -9.51 9.21 13.11
CA VAL A 279 -10.14 9.40 11.79
C VAL A 279 -10.04 8.13 10.94
N THR A 280 -9.02 7.30 11.18
CA THR A 280 -8.76 6.07 10.43
C THR A 280 -8.35 4.94 11.37
N LEU A 281 -9.03 3.81 11.25
CA LEU A 281 -8.71 2.57 11.93
C LEU A 281 -8.63 1.41 10.92
N HIS A 282 -7.45 0.77 10.83
CA HIS A 282 -7.28 -0.44 10.04
C HIS A 282 -7.26 -1.67 10.93
N LEU A 283 -8.18 -2.59 10.70
CA LEU A 283 -8.33 -3.85 11.43
C LEU A 283 -8.42 -5.06 10.50
N HIS A 284 -7.89 -4.97 9.27
CA HIS A 284 -7.82 -6.11 8.34
C HIS A 284 -7.31 -7.38 9.05
N GLY A 285 -7.92 -8.55 8.83
CA GLY A 285 -7.29 -9.82 9.23
C GLY A 285 -7.18 -10.06 10.74
N ASN A 286 -8.21 -9.75 11.52
CA ASN A 286 -8.18 -9.81 13.00
C ASN A 286 -9.16 -10.81 13.66
N GLY A 287 -9.93 -11.55 12.86
CA GLY A 287 -10.91 -12.53 13.38
C GLY A 287 -12.08 -11.91 14.16
N ILE A 288 -12.42 -10.65 13.88
CA ILE A 288 -13.44 -9.85 14.59
C ILE A 288 -14.85 -10.48 14.59
N ASN A 289 -15.20 -11.21 13.52
CA ASN A 289 -16.47 -11.93 13.35
C ASN A 289 -17.76 -11.06 13.45
N ASP A 290 -18.93 -11.70 13.41
CA ASP A 290 -20.24 -11.03 13.45
C ASP A 290 -20.51 -10.22 14.73
N LYS A 291 -20.09 -10.69 15.91
CA LYS A 291 -20.27 -9.95 17.17
C LYS A 291 -19.36 -8.73 17.24
N GLY A 292 -18.09 -8.88 16.84
CA GLY A 292 -17.20 -7.74 16.76
C GLY A 292 -17.67 -6.71 15.73
N ALA A 293 -18.26 -7.16 14.61
CA ALA A 293 -18.91 -6.29 13.65
C ALA A 293 -20.15 -5.57 14.23
N GLN A 294 -20.93 -6.24 15.08
CA GLN A 294 -22.02 -5.60 15.85
C GLN A 294 -21.50 -4.48 16.75
N HIS A 295 -20.41 -4.71 17.50
CA HIS A 295 -19.80 -3.66 18.34
C HIS A 295 -19.34 -2.44 17.52
N PHE A 296 -18.76 -2.66 16.33
CA PHE A 296 -18.42 -1.58 15.42
C PHE A 296 -19.66 -0.87 14.83
N ALA A 297 -20.74 -1.59 14.55
CA ALA A 297 -22.02 -0.99 14.15
C ALA A 297 -22.60 -0.07 15.24
N ASP A 298 -22.60 -0.53 16.50
CA ASP A 298 -23.02 0.27 17.67
C ASP A 298 -22.17 1.54 17.83
N MET A 299 -20.87 1.45 17.52
CA MET A 299 -19.94 2.58 17.51
C MET A 299 -20.22 3.54 16.35
N ILE A 300 -20.43 3.02 15.12
CA ILE A 300 -20.74 3.82 13.92
C ILE A 300 -22.01 4.65 14.12
N MET A 301 -23.03 4.13 14.82
CA MET A 301 -24.27 4.89 15.09
C MET A 301 -24.05 6.17 15.92
N VAL A 302 -22.99 6.24 16.74
CA VAL A 302 -22.76 7.36 17.69
C VAL A 302 -21.47 8.14 17.48
N ASN A 303 -20.44 7.53 16.88
CA ASN A 303 -19.19 8.21 16.56
C ASN A 303 -19.39 9.21 15.41
N GLN A 304 -18.71 10.35 15.50
CA GLN A 304 -18.84 11.47 14.56
C GLN A 304 -17.47 11.97 14.05
N GLU A 305 -16.44 11.12 14.05
CA GLU A 305 -15.08 11.49 13.64
C GLU A 305 -14.40 10.46 12.71
N LEU A 306 -14.78 9.19 12.81
CA LEU A 306 -14.17 8.11 12.05
C LEU A 306 -14.65 8.18 10.59
N ILE A 307 -13.71 8.49 9.70
CA ILE A 307 -13.94 8.63 8.25
C ILE A 307 -13.67 7.31 7.53
N THR A 308 -12.68 6.54 8.01
CA THR A 308 -12.24 5.27 7.41
C THR A 308 -12.18 4.15 8.44
N LEU A 309 -12.89 3.07 8.16
CA LEU A 309 -12.83 1.82 8.91
C LEU A 309 -12.55 0.65 7.95
N ASP A 310 -11.49 -0.11 8.21
CA ASP A 310 -11.19 -1.35 7.50
C ASP A 310 -11.44 -2.56 8.40
N LEU A 311 -12.47 -3.33 8.05
CA LEU A 311 -12.86 -4.61 8.66
C LEU A 311 -12.72 -5.76 7.65
N SER A 312 -11.84 -5.65 6.66
CA SER A 312 -11.56 -6.71 5.70
C SER A 312 -10.96 -7.97 6.35
N SER A 313 -11.10 -9.15 5.74
CA SER A 313 -10.54 -10.43 6.20
C SER A 313 -10.91 -10.81 7.65
N ASN A 314 -12.07 -10.38 8.16
CA ASN A 314 -12.46 -10.54 9.56
C ASN A 314 -13.49 -11.63 9.83
N VAL A 315 -13.78 -12.49 8.85
CA VAL A 315 -14.68 -13.64 9.01
C VAL A 315 -16.14 -13.21 9.30
N ILE A 316 -16.50 -11.95 8.98
CA ILE A 316 -17.84 -11.39 9.17
C ILE A 316 -18.81 -12.04 8.17
N GLY A 317 -19.93 -12.58 8.64
CA GLY A 317 -20.99 -13.18 7.83
C GLY A 317 -22.18 -12.24 7.57
N ASP A 318 -23.34 -12.83 7.26
CA ASP A 318 -24.57 -12.08 6.95
C ASP A 318 -25.13 -11.31 8.16
N GLU A 319 -24.95 -11.80 9.39
CA GLU A 319 -25.44 -11.12 10.61
C GLU A 319 -24.62 -9.85 10.91
N GLY A 320 -23.29 -9.92 10.85
CA GLY A 320 -22.43 -8.75 10.99
C GLY A 320 -22.60 -7.76 9.84
N ALA A 321 -22.85 -8.24 8.62
CA ALA A 321 -23.24 -7.38 7.50
C ALA A 321 -24.56 -6.64 7.74
N TYR A 322 -25.56 -7.33 8.31
CA TYR A 322 -26.83 -6.71 8.69
C TYR A 322 -26.60 -5.56 9.68
N TYR A 323 -25.90 -5.79 10.79
CA TYR A 323 -25.62 -4.74 11.79
C TYR A 323 -24.87 -3.54 11.18
N LEU A 324 -23.78 -3.79 10.44
CA LEU A 324 -23.03 -2.72 9.78
C LEU A 324 -23.92 -1.94 8.80
N SER A 325 -24.72 -2.63 7.98
CA SER A 325 -25.63 -1.98 7.03
C SER A 325 -26.72 -1.13 7.70
N ASP A 326 -27.18 -1.52 8.89
CA ASP A 326 -28.20 -0.77 9.62
C ASP A 326 -27.60 0.50 10.23
N SER A 327 -26.40 0.40 10.82
CA SER A 327 -25.67 1.56 11.33
C SER A 327 -25.38 2.62 10.26
N LEU A 328 -25.11 2.20 9.01
CA LEU A 328 -24.88 3.09 7.86
C LEU A 328 -26.13 3.89 7.44
N LYS A 329 -27.35 3.41 7.72
CA LYS A 329 -28.58 4.19 7.43
C LYS A 329 -28.68 5.42 8.33
N ILE A 330 -28.11 5.32 9.53
CA ILE A 330 -28.14 6.35 10.57
C ILE A 330 -26.91 7.25 10.47
N ASN A 331 -25.70 6.68 10.38
CA ASN A 331 -24.46 7.43 10.32
C ASN A 331 -24.35 8.27 9.02
N GLN A 332 -23.97 9.54 9.17
CA GLN A 332 -23.78 10.49 8.06
C GLN A 332 -22.38 11.12 8.10
N LEU A 333 -21.33 10.36 8.42
CA LEU A 333 -19.94 10.86 8.40
C LEU A 333 -18.90 9.84 7.93
N LEU A 334 -19.10 8.54 8.15
CA LEU A 334 -18.21 7.49 7.62
C LEU A 334 -18.25 7.54 6.09
N THR A 335 -17.10 7.79 5.46
CA THR A 335 -17.00 7.88 3.99
C THR A 335 -16.43 6.61 3.36
N THR A 336 -15.65 5.85 4.12
CA THR A 336 -14.89 4.69 3.64
C THR A 336 -15.10 3.51 4.57
N LEU A 337 -15.76 2.46 4.06
CA LEU A 337 -15.91 1.18 4.76
C LEU A 337 -15.34 0.07 3.88
N LEU A 338 -14.26 -0.56 4.35
CA LEU A 338 -13.60 -1.67 3.65
C LEU A 338 -13.97 -2.98 4.34
N LEU A 339 -14.55 -3.91 3.59
CA LEU A 339 -15.09 -5.18 4.07
C LEU A 339 -14.68 -6.36 3.19
N ASN A 340 -13.59 -6.20 2.43
CA ASN A 340 -13.07 -7.21 1.52
C ASN A 340 -12.81 -8.53 2.25
N TYR A 341 -12.98 -9.66 1.57
CA TYR A 341 -12.59 -10.99 2.06
C TYR A 341 -13.33 -11.51 3.31
N ASN A 342 -14.53 -10.98 3.57
CA ASN A 342 -15.46 -11.49 4.59
C ASN A 342 -16.41 -12.57 4.03
N LYS A 343 -17.19 -13.23 4.90
CA LYS A 343 -18.07 -14.40 4.63
C LYS A 343 -19.48 -14.01 4.11
N PHE A 344 -19.59 -12.96 3.31
CA PHE A 344 -20.86 -12.40 2.84
C PHE A 344 -21.57 -13.23 1.76
N SER A 345 -22.85 -13.56 1.97
CA SER A 345 -23.72 -14.09 0.92
C SER A 345 -24.41 -12.96 0.11
N PRO A 346 -25.24 -13.27 -0.90
CA PRO A 346 -26.06 -12.27 -1.57
C PRO A 346 -26.97 -11.47 -0.62
N LYS A 347 -27.31 -12.02 0.57
CA LYS A 347 -28.12 -11.34 1.59
C LYS A 347 -27.39 -10.17 2.24
N SER A 348 -26.10 -10.35 2.59
CA SER A 348 -25.24 -9.24 3.04
C SER A 348 -25.28 -8.07 2.04
N VAL A 349 -25.24 -8.41 0.75
CA VAL A 349 -25.18 -7.43 -0.34
C VAL A 349 -26.52 -6.74 -0.58
N GLU A 350 -27.64 -7.43 -0.36
CA GLU A 350 -28.98 -6.81 -0.26
C GLU A 350 -29.05 -5.80 0.90
N CYS A 351 -28.51 -6.17 2.07
CA CYS A 351 -28.48 -5.29 3.24
C CYS A 351 -27.67 -4.01 2.96
N PHE A 352 -26.46 -4.12 2.40
CA PHE A 352 -25.65 -2.96 2.01
C PHE A 352 -26.27 -2.14 0.87
N SER A 353 -26.94 -2.77 -0.12
CA SER A 353 -27.71 -2.03 -1.13
C SER A 353 -28.79 -1.14 -0.50
N ASN A 354 -29.56 -1.70 0.44
CA ASN A 354 -30.59 -0.95 1.14
C ASN A 354 -30.01 0.19 2.00
N ALA A 355 -28.80 0.01 2.55
CA ALA A 355 -28.08 1.07 3.25
C ALA A 355 -27.64 2.21 2.32
N ILE A 356 -26.96 1.93 1.20
CA ILE A 356 -26.44 2.96 0.28
C ILE A 356 -27.53 3.74 -0.47
N ARG A 357 -28.78 3.25 -0.51
CA ARG A 357 -29.93 4.02 -1.01
C ARG A 357 -30.29 5.19 -0.09
N ILE A 358 -30.03 5.05 1.21
CA ILE A 358 -30.42 6.00 2.26
C ILE A 358 -29.21 6.84 2.71
N ASN A 359 -28.06 6.21 2.89
CA ASN A 359 -26.83 6.86 3.31
C ASN A 359 -26.34 7.89 2.27
N GLN A 360 -25.98 9.09 2.75
CA GLN A 360 -25.55 10.21 1.90
C GLN A 360 -24.07 10.62 2.11
N THR A 361 -23.24 9.77 2.70
CA THR A 361 -21.82 10.11 3.00
C THR A 361 -20.80 9.07 2.60
N LEU A 362 -21.21 7.81 2.44
CA LEU A 362 -20.32 6.72 2.03
C LEU A 362 -19.91 6.92 0.56
N THR A 363 -18.65 7.27 0.35
CA THR A 363 -18.06 7.50 -0.98
C THR A 363 -17.31 6.28 -1.51
N THR A 364 -16.86 5.39 -0.61
CA THR A 364 -16.08 4.18 -0.90
C THR A 364 -16.63 3.00 -0.11
N LEU A 365 -17.04 1.96 -0.83
CA LEU A 365 -17.48 0.69 -0.28
C LEU A 365 -16.80 -0.46 -1.01
N GLU A 366 -16.04 -1.27 -0.27
CA GLU A 366 -15.32 -2.41 -0.84
C GLU A 366 -15.80 -3.73 -0.23
N ILE A 367 -16.33 -4.62 -1.08
CA ILE A 367 -16.95 -5.90 -0.69
C ILE A 367 -16.41 -7.02 -1.60
N LYS A 368 -15.09 -7.08 -1.79
CA LYS A 368 -14.44 -8.17 -2.53
C LYS A 368 -14.66 -9.52 -1.83
N TRP A 369 -14.77 -10.60 -2.61
CA TRP A 369 -14.83 -11.97 -2.08
C TRP A 369 -13.47 -12.69 -2.16
N SER A 370 -13.15 -13.55 -1.17
CA SER A 370 -11.88 -14.30 -1.04
C SER A 370 -11.97 -15.78 -1.42
N GLY A 371 -13.11 -16.30 -1.90
CA GLY A 371 -13.32 -17.74 -2.11
C GLY A 371 -12.51 -18.40 -3.23
N LEU A 372 -11.43 -17.78 -3.69
CA LEU A 372 -10.40 -18.37 -4.52
C LEU A 372 -9.04 -17.97 -3.94
N SER A 373 -8.31 -18.95 -3.38
CA SER A 373 -6.85 -18.90 -3.43
C SER A 373 -6.42 -18.85 -4.91
N ASP A 374 -5.26 -18.25 -5.22
CA ASP A 374 -4.80 -17.97 -6.59
C ASP A 374 -4.39 -19.24 -7.39
N THR A 375 -5.32 -20.18 -7.55
CA THR A 375 -5.19 -21.40 -8.35
C THR A 375 -6.34 -21.46 -9.35
N GLU A 376 -6.02 -21.35 -10.64
CA GLU A 376 -6.98 -21.25 -11.76
C GLU A 376 -7.83 -22.52 -11.96
N ALA A 377 -7.64 -23.56 -11.15
CA ALA A 377 -8.22 -24.89 -11.30
C ALA A 377 -9.61 -25.10 -10.65
N LEU A 378 -10.09 -24.19 -9.77
CA LEU A 378 -11.33 -24.37 -9.01
C LEU A 378 -12.51 -23.47 -9.44
N ILE A 379 -12.38 -22.77 -10.56
CA ILE A 379 -13.40 -21.81 -11.07
C ILE A 379 -14.77 -22.48 -11.26
N THR A 380 -14.84 -23.79 -11.53
CA THR A 380 -16.08 -24.49 -11.90
C THR A 380 -16.82 -25.17 -10.74
N LEU A 381 -16.23 -25.30 -9.54
CA LEU A 381 -16.76 -26.19 -8.48
C LEU A 381 -16.96 -25.59 -7.08
N GLN A 382 -16.62 -24.32 -6.84
CA GLN A 382 -16.80 -23.67 -5.53
C GLN A 382 -17.59 -22.36 -5.55
N CYS A 383 -18.68 -22.30 -6.33
CA CYS A 383 -19.79 -21.39 -6.03
C CYS A 383 -20.63 -21.93 -4.86
N ASN A 384 -20.00 -22.02 -3.68
CA ASN A 384 -20.71 -22.30 -2.45
C ASN A 384 -21.61 -21.10 -2.06
N SER A 385 -22.53 -21.33 -1.12
CA SER A 385 -23.61 -20.42 -0.68
C SER A 385 -23.18 -19.06 -0.08
N SER A 386 -21.91 -18.68 -0.22
CA SER A 386 -21.32 -17.45 0.28
C SER A 386 -20.65 -16.62 -0.82
N SER A 387 -20.89 -16.89 -2.11
CA SER A 387 -20.46 -15.97 -3.17
C SER A 387 -21.51 -14.87 -3.42
N ILE A 388 -21.07 -13.63 -3.65
CA ILE A 388 -21.95 -12.48 -3.95
C ILE A 388 -22.85 -12.78 -5.14
N SER A 389 -22.29 -13.31 -6.23
CA SER A 389 -22.96 -13.74 -7.45
C SER A 389 -23.78 -12.65 -8.16
N ASP A 390 -24.35 -12.99 -9.31
CA ASP A 390 -25.23 -12.11 -10.07
C ASP A 390 -26.47 -11.66 -9.26
N ALA A 391 -26.95 -12.50 -8.33
CA ALA A 391 -28.04 -12.16 -7.42
C ALA A 391 -27.68 -11.01 -6.48
N GLY A 392 -26.47 -11.01 -5.89
CA GLY A 392 -25.98 -9.92 -5.05
C GLY A 392 -25.78 -8.64 -5.87
N VAL A 393 -25.20 -8.76 -7.07
CA VAL A 393 -24.99 -7.62 -7.98
C VAL A 393 -26.31 -6.96 -8.40
N ARG A 394 -27.39 -7.71 -8.59
CA ARG A 394 -28.73 -7.15 -8.85
C ARG A 394 -29.13 -6.13 -7.79
N TYR A 395 -28.98 -6.46 -6.51
CA TYR A 395 -29.30 -5.53 -5.43
C TYR A 395 -28.42 -4.29 -5.47
N LEU A 396 -27.10 -4.43 -5.65
CA LEU A 396 -26.20 -3.28 -5.75
C LEU A 396 -26.54 -2.38 -6.94
N ALA A 397 -26.86 -2.95 -8.09
CA ALA A 397 -27.30 -2.20 -9.27
C ALA A 397 -28.54 -1.35 -8.98
N ASP A 398 -29.55 -1.91 -8.29
CA ASP A 398 -30.74 -1.16 -7.89
C ASP A 398 -30.43 -0.05 -6.87
N GLY A 399 -29.43 -0.24 -6.01
CA GLY A 399 -28.91 0.80 -5.10
C GLY A 399 -28.17 1.92 -5.86
N LEU A 400 -27.30 1.55 -6.80
CA LEU A 400 -26.52 2.48 -7.63
C LEU A 400 -27.38 3.39 -8.51
N ARG A 401 -28.58 2.94 -8.92
CA ARG A 401 -29.54 3.78 -9.67
C ARG A 401 -30.01 5.00 -8.88
N ILE A 402 -30.02 4.91 -7.56
CA ILE A 402 -30.60 5.92 -6.64
C ILE A 402 -29.51 6.68 -5.90
N ASN A 403 -28.44 6.00 -5.48
CA ASN A 403 -27.35 6.59 -4.71
C ASN A 403 -26.64 7.73 -5.48
N GLN A 404 -26.30 8.80 -4.75
CA GLN A 404 -25.72 10.04 -5.29
C GLN A 404 -24.37 10.40 -4.64
N THR A 405 -23.67 9.44 -4.05
CA THR A 405 -22.53 9.71 -3.16
C THR A 405 -21.39 8.72 -3.30
N LEU A 406 -21.70 7.46 -3.62
CA LEU A 406 -20.71 6.42 -3.88
C LEU A 406 -19.94 6.79 -5.15
N THR A 407 -18.63 6.94 -5.00
CA THR A 407 -17.68 7.27 -6.07
C THR A 407 -16.79 6.10 -6.44
N LYS A 408 -16.60 5.14 -5.51
CA LYS A 408 -15.79 3.94 -5.69
C LYS A 408 -16.54 2.70 -5.22
N LEU A 409 -16.56 1.67 -6.06
CA LEU A 409 -17.13 0.37 -5.74
C LEU A 409 -16.19 -0.76 -6.21
N ASN A 410 -15.81 -1.63 -5.26
CA ASN A 410 -14.97 -2.79 -5.54
C ASN A 410 -15.76 -4.09 -5.35
N LEU A 411 -15.99 -4.78 -6.47
CA LEU A 411 -16.65 -6.09 -6.61
C LEU A 411 -15.74 -7.08 -7.37
N ARG A 412 -14.43 -6.93 -7.21
CA ARG A 412 -13.47 -7.93 -7.69
C ARG A 412 -13.81 -9.31 -7.11
N SER A 413 -13.58 -10.39 -7.86
CA SER A 413 -13.74 -11.78 -7.37
C SER A 413 -15.17 -12.16 -6.89
N ALA A 414 -16.19 -11.33 -7.15
CA ALA A 414 -17.57 -11.50 -6.67
C ALA A 414 -18.40 -12.60 -7.39
N CYS A 415 -17.79 -13.37 -8.30
CA CYS A 415 -18.43 -14.38 -9.15
C CYS A 415 -19.49 -13.81 -10.11
N ILE A 416 -19.24 -12.62 -10.66
CA ILE A 416 -20.13 -11.94 -11.62
C ILE A 416 -20.06 -12.63 -12.98
N GLY A 417 -21.21 -13.06 -13.51
CA GLY A 417 -21.41 -13.62 -14.84
C GLY A 417 -22.06 -12.61 -15.80
N VAL A 418 -22.86 -13.10 -16.73
CA VAL A 418 -23.56 -12.27 -17.74
C VAL A 418 -24.69 -11.47 -17.11
N GLU A 419 -25.48 -12.07 -16.20
CA GLU A 419 -26.63 -11.39 -15.58
C GLU A 419 -26.18 -10.25 -14.66
N GLY A 420 -25.12 -10.44 -13.87
CA GLY A 420 -24.56 -9.38 -13.03
C GLY A 420 -23.94 -8.25 -13.84
N ALA A 421 -23.26 -8.58 -14.94
CA ALA A 421 -22.78 -7.60 -15.91
C ALA A 421 -23.95 -6.85 -16.59
N GLN A 422 -25.09 -7.51 -16.82
CA GLN A 422 -26.32 -6.88 -17.28
C GLN A 422 -26.87 -5.91 -16.24
N PHE A 423 -27.07 -6.31 -14.98
CA PHE A 423 -27.60 -5.43 -13.94
C PHE A 423 -26.73 -4.17 -13.76
N LEU A 424 -25.40 -4.31 -13.76
CA LEU A 424 -24.48 -3.16 -13.75
C LEU A 424 -24.59 -2.31 -15.02
N GLY A 425 -24.60 -2.93 -16.20
CA GLY A 425 -24.77 -2.26 -17.49
C GLY A 425 -26.05 -1.42 -17.56
N ASP A 426 -27.15 -1.95 -17.04
CA ASP A 426 -28.44 -1.25 -17.01
C ASP A 426 -28.49 -0.13 -15.94
N ALA A 427 -27.67 -0.19 -14.89
CA ALA A 427 -27.60 0.84 -13.83
C ALA A 427 -26.65 2.01 -14.16
N LEU A 428 -25.58 1.75 -14.92
CA LEU A 428 -24.56 2.76 -15.28
C LEU A 428 -25.12 4.03 -15.96
N PRO A 429 -26.11 4.00 -16.87
CA PRO A 429 -26.67 5.21 -17.47
C PRO A 429 -27.35 6.14 -16.47
N SER A 430 -27.97 5.59 -15.42
CA SER A 430 -28.69 6.34 -14.40
C SER A 430 -27.75 6.90 -13.34
N ASN A 431 -26.71 6.16 -12.95
CA ASN A 431 -25.76 6.64 -11.95
C ASN A 431 -24.91 7.80 -12.48
N ARG A 432 -24.73 8.83 -11.65
CA ARG A 432 -23.99 10.06 -11.98
C ARG A 432 -22.76 10.32 -11.11
N THR A 433 -22.39 9.40 -10.22
CA THR A 433 -21.42 9.66 -9.14
C THR A 433 -20.30 8.64 -9.06
N LEU A 434 -20.55 7.40 -9.46
CA LEU A 434 -19.55 6.35 -9.50
C LEU A 434 -18.49 6.71 -10.54
N THR A 435 -17.26 6.95 -10.07
CA THR A 435 -16.10 7.30 -10.88
C THR A 435 -15.16 6.12 -11.09
N GLU A 436 -15.14 5.16 -10.16
CA GLU A 436 -14.30 3.97 -10.19
C GLU A 436 -15.11 2.70 -9.88
N LEU A 437 -15.05 1.73 -10.79
CA LEU A 437 -15.67 0.41 -10.65
C LEU A 437 -14.62 -0.68 -10.90
N ASP A 438 -14.39 -1.52 -9.90
CA ASP A 438 -13.60 -2.75 -10.06
C ASP A 438 -14.51 -3.98 -10.06
N ILE A 439 -14.56 -4.64 -11.21
CA ILE A 439 -15.25 -5.92 -11.48
C ILE A 439 -14.28 -6.95 -12.09
N SER A 440 -12.99 -6.83 -11.75
CA SER A 440 -11.95 -7.76 -12.18
C SER A 440 -12.08 -9.14 -11.51
N PHE A 441 -11.39 -10.14 -12.07
CA PHE A 441 -11.37 -11.50 -11.53
C PHE A 441 -12.77 -12.14 -11.42
N ASN A 442 -13.61 -11.89 -12.41
CA ASN A 442 -14.99 -12.39 -12.49
C ASN A 442 -15.14 -13.33 -13.71
N ARG A 443 -16.38 -13.69 -14.08
CA ARG A 443 -16.71 -14.61 -15.18
C ARG A 443 -17.45 -13.91 -16.31
N ILE A 444 -17.17 -12.62 -16.52
CA ILE A 444 -17.84 -11.80 -17.52
C ILE A 444 -17.37 -12.23 -18.91
N SER A 445 -18.30 -12.67 -19.75
CA SER A 445 -18.06 -13.07 -21.16
C SER A 445 -18.25 -11.90 -22.14
N ASP A 446 -18.14 -12.19 -23.44
CA ASP A 446 -18.48 -11.25 -24.51
C ASP A 446 -19.89 -10.63 -24.38
N ASP A 447 -20.88 -11.43 -23.97
CA ASP A 447 -22.26 -10.97 -23.80
C ASP A 447 -22.39 -10.04 -22.59
N GLY A 448 -21.71 -10.37 -21.48
CA GLY A 448 -21.61 -9.47 -20.32
C GLY A 448 -20.91 -8.14 -20.68
N ALA A 449 -19.85 -8.20 -21.49
CA ALA A 449 -19.18 -7.01 -22.03
C ALA A 449 -20.09 -6.19 -22.97
N GLN A 450 -21.06 -6.81 -23.66
CA GLN A 450 -22.07 -6.12 -24.46
C GLN A 450 -23.00 -5.25 -23.60
N TYR A 451 -23.51 -5.79 -22.49
CA TYR A 451 -24.35 -5.02 -21.58
C TYR A 451 -23.60 -3.86 -20.93
N LEU A 452 -22.37 -4.11 -20.44
CA LEU A 452 -21.51 -3.05 -19.91
C LEU A 452 -21.21 -1.98 -20.96
N SER A 453 -20.91 -2.36 -22.21
CA SER A 453 -20.76 -1.43 -23.34
C SER A 453 -22.00 -0.55 -23.55
N ASN A 454 -23.21 -1.13 -23.50
CA ASN A 454 -24.45 -0.38 -23.65
C ASN A 454 -24.66 0.63 -22.51
N GLY A 455 -24.34 0.26 -21.28
CA GLY A 455 -24.35 1.16 -20.13
C GLY A 455 -23.34 2.31 -20.26
N LEU A 456 -22.10 1.97 -20.62
CA LEU A 456 -20.98 2.92 -20.74
C LEU A 456 -21.24 4.02 -21.77
N LYS A 457 -21.87 3.72 -22.91
CA LYS A 457 -22.18 4.72 -23.96
C LYS A 457 -22.91 5.96 -23.43
N ASN A 458 -23.76 5.80 -22.42
CA ASN A 458 -24.63 6.84 -21.86
C ASN A 458 -24.25 7.28 -20.43
N ASN A 459 -23.30 6.59 -19.79
CA ASN A 459 -22.78 7.00 -18.49
C ASN A 459 -21.95 8.29 -18.60
N GLN A 460 -22.02 9.13 -17.57
CA GLN A 460 -21.36 10.45 -17.52
C GLN A 460 -20.40 10.61 -16.32
N SER A 461 -20.24 9.57 -15.50
CA SER A 461 -19.54 9.61 -14.20
C SER A 461 -18.28 8.75 -14.18
N LEU A 462 -18.33 7.56 -14.76
CA LEU A 462 -17.28 6.58 -14.68
C LEU A 462 -16.04 7.07 -15.42
N ARG A 463 -14.93 7.08 -14.68
CA ARG A 463 -13.59 7.47 -15.13
C ARG A 463 -12.68 6.25 -15.21
N ILE A 464 -12.83 5.29 -14.29
CA ILE A 464 -11.99 4.10 -14.18
C ILE A 464 -12.89 2.85 -14.19
N LEU A 465 -12.63 1.94 -15.13
CA LEU A 465 -13.22 0.61 -15.16
C LEU A 465 -12.11 -0.45 -15.15
N MET A 466 -12.06 -1.22 -14.06
CA MET A 466 -11.18 -2.38 -13.92
C MET A 466 -11.97 -3.65 -14.20
N ILE A 467 -11.65 -4.34 -15.30
CA ILE A 467 -12.33 -5.57 -15.77
C ILE A 467 -11.31 -6.64 -16.19
N GLN A 468 -10.07 -6.54 -15.70
CA GLN A 468 -9.01 -7.52 -15.91
C GLN A 468 -9.37 -8.90 -15.32
N MET A 469 -8.78 -9.99 -15.83
CA MET A 469 -9.07 -11.36 -15.38
C MET A 469 -10.56 -11.70 -15.53
N ASN A 470 -11.06 -11.70 -16.77
CA ASN A 470 -12.43 -12.10 -17.13
C ASN A 470 -12.38 -12.94 -18.42
N ASN A 471 -13.54 -13.39 -18.90
CA ASN A 471 -13.69 -14.27 -20.07
C ASN A 471 -14.05 -13.47 -21.36
N ILE A 472 -13.56 -12.24 -21.48
CA ILE A 472 -13.86 -11.35 -22.61
C ILE A 472 -12.95 -11.70 -23.79
N GLY A 473 -13.53 -12.01 -24.95
CA GLY A 473 -12.85 -12.25 -26.22
C GLY A 473 -12.92 -11.06 -27.18
N ASP A 474 -12.67 -11.33 -28.47
CA ASP A 474 -12.63 -10.29 -29.50
C ASP A 474 -13.99 -9.61 -29.75
N LYS A 475 -15.12 -10.29 -29.54
CA LYS A 475 -16.45 -9.68 -29.67
C LYS A 475 -16.78 -8.75 -28.51
N GLY A 476 -16.45 -9.14 -27.28
CA GLY A 476 -16.58 -8.28 -26.11
C GLY A 476 -15.66 -7.06 -26.18
N ALA A 477 -14.44 -7.26 -26.69
CA ALA A 477 -13.53 -6.17 -27.06
C ALA A 477 -14.14 -5.25 -28.13
N GLN A 478 -14.80 -5.78 -29.16
CA GLN A 478 -15.54 -4.98 -30.15
C GLN A 478 -16.63 -4.12 -29.49
N TYR A 479 -17.44 -4.69 -28.61
CA TYR A 479 -18.49 -3.94 -27.92
C TYR A 479 -17.90 -2.83 -27.04
N LEU A 480 -16.87 -3.13 -26.24
CA LEU A 480 -16.23 -2.15 -25.38
C LEU A 480 -15.49 -1.06 -26.18
N GLY A 481 -14.80 -1.40 -27.27
CA GLY A 481 -14.18 -0.43 -28.18
C GLY A 481 -15.21 0.53 -28.81
N ASN A 482 -16.37 0.01 -29.20
CA ASN A 482 -17.49 0.82 -29.68
C ASN A 482 -18.10 1.73 -28.58
N ALA A 483 -18.05 1.33 -27.31
CA ALA A 483 -18.44 2.22 -26.20
C ALA A 483 -17.39 3.30 -25.97
N VAL A 484 -16.09 2.96 -25.93
CA VAL A 484 -14.97 3.91 -25.80
C VAL A 484 -14.98 4.96 -26.92
N LYS A 485 -15.38 4.59 -28.14
CA LYS A 485 -15.54 5.54 -29.26
C LYS A 485 -16.53 6.68 -28.97
N ILE A 486 -17.51 6.48 -28.08
CA ILE A 486 -18.63 7.41 -27.82
C ILE A 486 -18.57 8.01 -26.42
N ASN A 487 -18.22 7.22 -25.39
CA ASN A 487 -18.20 7.65 -24.00
C ASN A 487 -17.05 8.64 -23.73
N GLN A 488 -17.36 9.91 -23.46
CA GLN A 488 -16.37 10.97 -23.29
C GLN A 488 -15.75 11.04 -21.87
N THR A 489 -16.08 10.10 -20.97
CA THR A 489 -15.76 10.23 -19.54
C THR A 489 -14.75 9.22 -19.03
N LEU A 490 -14.71 8.03 -19.61
CA LEU A 490 -13.80 6.97 -19.20
C LEU A 490 -12.37 7.40 -19.52
N THR A 491 -11.54 7.52 -18.49
CA THR A 491 -10.12 7.85 -18.60
C THR A 491 -9.23 6.62 -18.54
N THR A 492 -9.67 5.54 -17.88
CA THR A 492 -8.93 4.28 -17.73
C THR A 492 -9.86 3.08 -17.93
N LEU A 493 -9.48 2.18 -18.83
CA LEU A 493 -10.12 0.87 -19.02
C LEU A 493 -9.06 -0.23 -18.93
N ASN A 494 -9.11 -1.09 -17.91
CA ASN A 494 -8.14 -2.17 -17.71
C ASN A 494 -8.75 -3.52 -18.10
N LEU A 495 -8.23 -4.10 -19.18
CA LEU A 495 -8.67 -5.35 -19.81
C LEU A 495 -7.60 -6.46 -19.75
N ARG A 496 -6.60 -6.30 -18.89
CA ARG A 496 -5.52 -7.29 -18.70
C ARG A 496 -6.06 -8.69 -18.43
N ASN A 497 -5.35 -9.72 -18.91
CA ASN A 497 -5.69 -11.13 -18.77
C ASN A 497 -7.16 -11.44 -19.12
N ASN A 498 -7.56 -11.05 -20.33
CA ASN A 498 -8.78 -11.48 -21.00
C ASN A 498 -8.37 -12.22 -22.30
N GLY A 499 -9.31 -12.94 -22.93
CA GLY A 499 -9.10 -13.70 -24.17
C GLY A 499 -9.05 -12.86 -25.45
N ILE A 500 -8.51 -11.64 -25.38
CA ILE A 500 -8.52 -10.67 -26.49
C ILE A 500 -7.34 -10.91 -27.44
N GLY A 501 -7.63 -11.12 -28.72
CA GLY A 501 -6.68 -11.32 -29.81
C GLY A 501 -6.42 -10.05 -30.62
N ASP A 502 -5.85 -10.25 -31.83
CA ASP A 502 -5.51 -9.18 -32.77
C ASP A 502 -6.75 -8.36 -33.22
N GLU A 503 -7.91 -9.02 -33.39
CA GLU A 503 -9.12 -8.37 -33.91
C GLU A 503 -9.76 -7.44 -32.86
N GLY A 504 -9.93 -7.93 -31.63
CA GLY A 504 -10.41 -7.14 -30.51
C GLY A 504 -9.49 -5.98 -30.16
N ALA A 505 -8.17 -6.18 -30.24
CA ALA A 505 -7.20 -5.11 -30.10
C ALA A 505 -7.33 -4.02 -31.20
N GLY A 506 -7.68 -4.42 -32.43
CA GLY A 506 -8.00 -3.50 -33.53
C GLY A 506 -9.20 -2.60 -33.24
N HIS A 507 -10.26 -3.14 -32.64
CA HIS A 507 -11.45 -2.35 -32.26
C HIS A 507 -11.16 -1.26 -31.22
N PHE A 508 -10.25 -1.52 -30.27
CA PHE A 508 -9.79 -0.47 -29.35
C PHE A 508 -8.91 0.58 -30.04
N ALA A 509 -8.05 0.18 -30.97
CA ALA A 509 -7.26 1.15 -31.75
C ALA A 509 -8.16 2.13 -32.54
N ASP A 510 -9.31 1.68 -33.04
CA ASP A 510 -10.29 2.56 -33.70
C ASP A 510 -11.12 3.42 -32.74
N GLY A 511 -11.38 2.95 -31.51
CA GLY A 511 -12.02 3.75 -30.46
C GLY A 511 -11.11 4.86 -29.91
N ILE A 512 -9.84 4.55 -29.64
CA ILE A 512 -8.87 5.48 -29.02
C ILE A 512 -8.35 6.53 -30.02
N LYS A 513 -8.41 6.29 -31.34
CA LYS A 513 -8.18 7.35 -32.35
C LYS A 513 -9.14 8.54 -32.19
N ILE A 514 -10.31 8.30 -31.61
CA ILE A 514 -11.40 9.28 -31.46
C ILE A 514 -11.50 9.78 -30.01
N ASN A 515 -11.01 9.01 -29.03
CA ASN A 515 -11.16 9.31 -27.61
C ASN A 515 -9.82 9.40 -26.86
N THR A 516 -9.76 10.27 -25.85
CA THR A 516 -8.60 10.39 -24.96
C THR A 516 -8.47 9.29 -23.89
N THR A 517 -9.41 8.34 -23.80
CA THR A 517 -9.36 7.18 -22.87
C THR A 517 -8.05 6.40 -22.96
N ASN A 518 -7.41 6.15 -21.82
CA ASN A 518 -6.28 5.23 -21.71
C ASN A 518 -6.80 3.78 -21.56
N VAL A 519 -6.56 2.93 -22.55
CA VAL A 519 -6.95 1.52 -22.50
C VAL A 519 -5.72 0.65 -22.23
N ILE A 520 -5.75 -0.07 -21.11
CA ILE A 520 -4.65 -0.90 -20.62
C ILE A 520 -5.00 -2.36 -20.90
N THR A 521 -4.30 -3.00 -21.83
CA THR A 521 -4.41 -4.43 -22.14
C THR A 521 -3.14 -5.19 -21.71
N THR A 522 -3.19 -6.53 -21.72
CA THR A 522 -2.00 -7.41 -21.66
C THR A 522 -1.66 -7.96 -23.03
N LYS A 523 -0.44 -8.51 -23.16
CA LYS A 523 0.05 -9.40 -24.24
C LYS A 523 -1.07 -10.02 -25.09
N VAL A 524 -1.30 -9.39 -26.24
CA VAL A 524 -1.80 -10.06 -27.44
C VAL A 524 -0.82 -11.18 -27.78
N SER A 525 -1.28 -12.42 -27.95
CA SER A 525 -0.40 -13.58 -28.07
C SER A 525 0.05 -13.83 -29.53
N HIS A 526 1.37 -13.88 -29.70
CA HIS A 526 2.08 -14.49 -30.85
C HIS A 526 1.77 -14.04 -32.29
N SER A 527 1.64 -12.72 -32.54
CA SER A 527 2.07 -12.15 -33.83
C SER A 527 2.98 -10.92 -33.64
N HIS A 528 4.28 -11.08 -33.89
CA HIS A 528 5.29 -10.03 -33.63
C HIS A 528 5.13 -8.79 -34.54
N GLN A 529 4.33 -8.86 -35.61
CA GLN A 529 4.23 -7.85 -36.67
C GLN A 529 3.07 -6.85 -36.49
N LYS A 530 2.12 -7.07 -35.57
CA LYS A 530 0.99 -6.13 -35.32
C LYS A 530 1.05 -5.38 -33.99
N LEU A 531 1.83 -5.87 -33.03
CA LEU A 531 2.19 -5.08 -31.84
C LEU A 531 2.95 -3.80 -32.22
N GLU A 532 3.74 -3.83 -33.31
CA GLU A 532 4.28 -2.61 -33.91
C GLU A 532 3.16 -1.67 -34.36
N ARG A 533 2.12 -2.14 -35.06
CA ARG A 533 1.02 -1.25 -35.51
C ARG A 533 0.29 -0.55 -34.36
N ILE A 534 -0.01 -1.23 -33.26
CA ILE A 534 -0.68 -0.58 -32.11
C ILE A 534 0.28 0.42 -31.44
N ASN A 535 1.55 0.08 -31.25
CA ASN A 535 2.54 1.03 -30.70
C ASN A 535 2.88 2.18 -31.66
N ILE A 536 2.82 1.97 -32.97
CA ILE A 536 2.99 3.01 -34.02
C ILE A 536 1.78 3.94 -34.01
N ILE A 537 0.55 3.41 -33.93
CA ILE A 537 -0.66 4.24 -33.80
C ILE A 537 -0.60 5.05 -32.50
N LEU A 538 -0.25 4.45 -31.37
CA LEU A 538 -0.15 5.16 -30.08
C LEU A 538 1.00 6.19 -30.05
N SER A 539 2.14 5.92 -30.70
CA SER A 539 3.26 6.88 -30.77
C SER A 539 3.05 8.00 -31.79
N GLN A 540 2.30 7.78 -32.87
CA GLN A 540 1.92 8.83 -33.83
C GLN A 540 1.04 9.94 -33.21
N TYR A 541 0.33 9.66 -32.11
CA TYR A 541 -0.44 10.66 -31.35
C TYR A 541 0.29 11.25 -30.14
N GLY A 542 1.62 11.07 -30.05
CA GLY A 542 2.47 11.83 -29.13
C GLY A 542 2.30 11.53 -27.64
N ARG A 543 1.73 10.37 -27.28
CA ARG A 543 1.47 10.00 -25.87
C ARG A 543 2.45 8.92 -25.41
N SER A 544 3.50 9.37 -24.72
CA SER A 544 4.35 8.48 -23.94
C SER A 544 3.58 7.94 -22.74
N HIS A 545 3.69 6.64 -22.45
CA HIS A 545 3.81 6.17 -21.06
C HIS A 545 4.40 4.75 -20.98
N GLN A 546 4.87 4.43 -19.77
CA GLN A 546 5.84 3.36 -19.54
C GLN A 546 5.26 1.96 -19.78
N VAL A 547 5.81 1.28 -20.80
CA VAL A 547 5.82 -0.18 -20.82
C VAL A 547 6.79 -0.65 -19.73
N ASN A 548 6.28 -0.86 -18.53
CA ASN A 548 7.07 -1.46 -17.45
C ASN A 548 7.40 -2.92 -17.84
N LYS A 549 8.60 -3.13 -18.40
CA LYS A 549 9.16 -4.44 -18.71
C LYS A 549 9.58 -5.14 -17.41
N SER A 550 8.62 -5.57 -16.61
CA SER A 550 8.87 -6.53 -15.53
C SER A 550 8.91 -7.93 -16.12
N PRO A 551 10.07 -8.61 -16.17
CA PRO A 551 10.11 -10.03 -16.50
C PRO A 551 9.44 -10.80 -15.37
N MET A 552 8.44 -11.59 -15.71
CA MET A 552 7.85 -12.58 -14.81
C MET A 552 8.91 -13.65 -14.57
N LYS A 553 9.68 -13.54 -13.48
CA LYS A 553 10.39 -14.69 -12.94
C LYS A 553 9.33 -15.63 -12.39
N MET A 554 9.30 -16.87 -12.88
CA MET A 554 8.76 -17.96 -12.09
C MET A 554 9.67 -18.11 -10.88
N GLU A 555 9.22 -17.67 -9.71
CA GLU A 555 9.85 -18.07 -8.46
C GLU A 555 9.41 -19.50 -8.17
N SER A 556 10.33 -20.43 -8.40
CA SER A 556 10.24 -21.77 -7.85
C SER A 556 10.31 -21.67 -6.33
N MET A 557 9.16 -21.76 -5.65
CA MET A 557 9.15 -21.96 -4.21
C MET A 557 9.69 -23.36 -3.87
N PRO A 558 10.53 -23.51 -2.83
CA PRO A 558 10.77 -24.81 -2.21
C PRO A 558 9.48 -25.35 -1.59
N LEU A 559 9.42 -26.67 -1.44
CA LEU A 559 8.34 -27.44 -0.80
C LEU A 559 8.00 -26.96 0.62
#